data_AF-A0A6J4P955-F1
#
_entry.id   AF-A0A6J4P955-F1
#
_cell.length_a   1.000
_cell.length_b   1.000
_cell.length_c   1.000
_cell.angle_alpha   90.00
_cell.angle_beta   90.00
_cell.angle_gamma   90.00
#
_symmetry.space_group_name_H-M   'P 1'
#
loop_
_entity.id
_entity.type
_entity.pdbx_description
1 polymer ?
#
loop_
_entity_poly.entity_id
_entity_poly.type
_entity_poly.pdbx_seq_one_letter_code
_entity_poly.pdbx_strand_id
1 'polypeptide(L)'
;MSAQAPPTPNYKWFSCISSTVFTALCLLPLFSAAGYAQTPQNRPIKIGVVQRFGTKATDKLTLKALPGDSLTLRYKTPQGIETKTAASVKLEIAPKPLESPLVEERVVLSSHRSFESAEDSANQWRAQGIDVEIAQPFRWQVWAKRDTYNSPLVRRWLLQSLQAQGNTTAFLDSKVLKQIPQAFWVLNGFRFNRNELDVTAGKNVIEVLEQTTQEATATEPEKAIQQTHRYGGSLHLQKNAYGTYTLVNKVLTETYLRGVVPHEIGAFSPYAAIVAQTILARTYALRNLRRFAVDNYELCADVNCQVYKGLTEVYPQSDKAIAETSGLVLTYQNQL
;
A
#
# COMPACT_ATOMS: atom_id res chain seq x y z
N MET A 1 18.27 -10.20 64.43
CA MET A 1 18.79 -10.96 65.59
C MET A 1 17.84 -10.66 66.73
N SER A 2 17.05 -11.54 67.34
CA SER A 2 16.93 -13.00 67.34
C SER A 2 15.43 -13.31 67.51
N ALA A 3 14.81 -14.08 66.61
CA ALA A 3 14.72 -15.54 66.59
C ALA A 3 13.40 -16.02 67.24
N GLN A 4 12.50 -16.54 66.41
CA GLN A 4 11.29 -17.24 66.85
C GLN A 4 11.00 -18.44 65.94
N ALA A 5 10.99 -19.61 66.57
CA ALA A 5 10.35 -20.89 66.26
C ALA A 5 11.02 -21.93 67.20
N PRO A 6 10.36 -23.00 67.71
CA PRO A 6 9.46 -23.91 66.97
C PRO A 6 8.36 -24.52 67.90
N PRO A 7 7.89 -25.78 67.74
CA PRO A 7 7.14 -26.41 66.65
C PRO A 7 5.72 -26.87 67.07
N THR A 8 4.91 -27.30 66.11
CA THR A 8 3.67 -28.08 66.33
C THR A 8 3.95 -29.56 66.63
N PRO A 9 3.00 -30.26 67.29
CA PRO A 9 2.55 -31.54 66.74
C PRO A 9 1.03 -31.81 66.87
N ASN A 10 0.43 -32.26 65.75
CA ASN A 10 -0.36 -33.51 65.55
C ASN A 10 -0.92 -34.25 66.80
N TYR A 11 -2.13 -34.83 66.86
CA TYR A 11 -3.01 -35.44 65.85
C TYR A 11 -4.39 -35.80 66.51
N LYS A 12 -5.51 -35.61 65.76
CA LYS A 12 -6.57 -36.61 65.43
C LYS A 12 -7.48 -37.26 66.53
N TRP A 13 -8.82 -37.05 66.49
CA TRP A 13 -9.89 -38.04 66.11
C TRP A 13 -11.36 -37.61 66.41
N PHE A 14 -12.20 -37.72 65.35
CA PHE A 14 -13.63 -38.11 65.25
C PHE A 14 -14.77 -37.19 65.75
N SER A 15 -15.62 -36.74 64.82
CA SER A 15 -16.96 -37.33 64.63
C SER A 15 -17.61 -36.86 63.32
N CYS A 16 -18.17 -37.84 62.60
CA CYS A 16 -18.95 -37.74 61.38
C CYS A 16 -20.19 -36.86 61.53
N ILE A 17 -20.49 -36.02 60.52
CA ILE A 17 -21.86 -35.86 60.00
C ILE A 17 -21.79 -35.81 58.48
N SER A 18 -22.57 -36.69 57.88
CA SER A 18 -22.81 -36.88 56.46
C SER A 18 -23.50 -35.66 55.85
N SER A 19 -22.91 -35.11 54.79
CA SER A 19 -23.61 -34.28 53.82
C SER A 19 -23.15 -34.68 52.42
N THR A 20 -23.96 -35.50 51.76
CA THR A 20 -23.91 -35.76 50.33
C THR A 20 -23.99 -34.45 49.56
N VAL A 21 -22.85 -33.95 49.08
CA VAL A 21 -22.78 -32.88 48.08
C VAL A 21 -22.66 -33.54 46.73
N PHE A 22 -23.72 -33.45 45.94
CA PHE A 22 -23.71 -33.78 44.52
C PHE A 22 -22.78 -32.78 43.80
N THR A 23 -21.55 -33.20 43.51
CA THR A 23 -20.69 -32.50 42.54
C THR A 23 -21.21 -32.80 41.14
N ALA A 24 -22.13 -31.95 40.66
CA ALA A 24 -22.44 -31.88 39.24
C ALA A 24 -21.22 -31.32 38.51
N LEU A 25 -20.37 -32.21 38.00
CA LEU A 25 -19.28 -31.88 37.10
C LEU A 25 -19.91 -31.45 35.76
N CYS A 26 -20.26 -30.17 35.63
CA CYS A 26 -20.63 -29.59 34.34
C CYS A 26 -19.40 -29.64 33.42
N LEU A 27 -19.27 -30.72 32.66
CA LEU A 27 -18.50 -30.78 31.43
C LEU A 27 -19.18 -29.84 30.43
N LEU A 28 -18.87 -28.55 30.51
CA LEU A 28 -19.15 -27.62 29.43
C LEU A 28 -18.26 -28.04 28.26
N PRO A 29 -18.81 -28.47 27.12
CA PRO A 29 -18.02 -28.55 25.91
C PRO A 29 -17.48 -27.14 25.63
N LEU A 30 -16.15 -27.01 25.58
CA LEU A 30 -15.51 -25.90 24.90
C LEU A 30 -15.87 -26.03 23.42
N PHE A 31 -17.07 -25.59 23.07
CA PHE A 31 -17.35 -25.17 21.71
C PHE A 31 -16.47 -23.95 21.51
N SER A 32 -15.35 -24.13 20.81
CA SER A 32 -14.76 -23.03 20.06
C SER A 32 -15.90 -22.46 19.24
N ALA A 33 -16.45 -21.32 19.69
CA ALA A 33 -17.31 -20.54 18.85
C ALA A 33 -16.48 -20.25 17.61
N ALA A 34 -16.82 -20.90 16.50
CA ALA A 34 -16.31 -20.52 15.21
C ALA A 34 -16.68 -19.05 15.08
N GLY A 35 -15.69 -18.17 15.32
CA GLY A 35 -15.87 -16.75 15.11
C GLY A 35 -16.37 -16.61 13.69
N TYR A 36 -17.54 -15.98 13.53
CA TYR A 36 -18.00 -15.60 12.20
C TYR A 36 -16.87 -14.79 11.57
N ALA A 37 -16.22 -15.37 10.56
CA ALA A 37 -15.28 -14.64 9.73
C ALA A 37 -16.03 -13.41 9.25
N GLN A 38 -15.50 -12.21 9.54
CA GLN A 38 -16.02 -10.99 8.93
C GLN A 38 -16.11 -11.24 7.43
N THR A 39 -17.30 -11.05 6.84
CA THR A 39 -17.53 -11.32 5.42
C THR A 39 -16.41 -10.66 4.63
N PRO A 40 -15.51 -11.42 3.99
CA PRO A 40 -14.36 -10.81 3.38
C PRO A 40 -14.87 -10.07 2.16
N GLN A 41 -14.93 -8.76 2.30
CA GLN A 41 -15.60 -7.90 1.36
C GLN A 41 -14.75 -7.86 0.09
N ASN A 42 -15.34 -8.20 -1.05
CA ASN A 42 -14.78 -7.88 -2.37
C ASN A 42 -14.76 -6.35 -2.54
N ARG A 43 -13.97 -5.66 -1.72
CA ARG A 43 -13.90 -4.22 -1.60
C ARG A 43 -12.99 -3.66 -2.69
N PRO A 44 -13.20 -2.41 -3.10
CA PRO A 44 -12.19 -1.72 -3.87
C PRO A 44 -10.91 -1.54 -3.04
N ILE A 45 -9.77 -1.81 -3.67
CA ILE A 45 -8.43 -1.52 -3.18
C ILE A 45 -7.69 -0.60 -4.16
N LYS A 46 -6.69 0.14 -3.67
CA LYS A 46 -5.93 1.15 -4.43
C LYS A 46 -4.49 0.69 -4.66
N ILE A 47 -4.17 0.35 -5.90
CA ILE A 47 -2.85 -0.16 -6.29
C ILE A 47 -2.07 0.91 -7.05
N GLY A 48 -0.90 1.33 -6.55
CA GLY A 48 0.04 2.17 -7.29
C GLY A 48 0.66 1.37 -8.44
N VAL A 49 0.11 1.52 -9.64
CA VAL A 49 0.55 0.79 -10.85
C VAL A 49 1.70 1.50 -11.59
N VAL A 50 1.84 2.82 -11.39
CA VAL A 50 3.03 3.58 -11.79
C VAL A 50 3.38 4.54 -10.63
N GLN A 51 4.32 4.17 -9.77
CA GLN A 51 4.54 4.85 -8.47
C GLN A 51 5.35 6.15 -8.54
N ARG A 52 6.11 6.36 -9.63
CA ARG A 52 7.15 7.40 -9.74
C ARG A 52 7.02 8.27 -11.00
N PHE A 53 5.81 8.41 -11.52
CA PHE A 53 5.55 9.18 -12.74
C PHE A 53 5.94 10.66 -12.56
N GLY A 54 6.81 11.17 -13.43
CA GLY A 54 7.35 12.52 -13.36
C GLY A 54 8.64 12.65 -12.56
N THR A 55 9.29 11.52 -12.25
CA THR A 55 10.69 11.53 -11.80
C THR A 55 11.61 11.89 -12.96
N LYS A 56 11.30 11.43 -14.18
CA LYS A 56 11.95 11.89 -15.41
C LYS A 56 11.02 12.84 -16.15
N ALA A 57 11.56 13.94 -16.67
CA ALA A 57 10.77 14.91 -17.46
C ALA A 57 10.27 14.32 -18.79
N THR A 58 10.81 13.17 -19.20
CA THR A 58 10.43 12.43 -20.40
C THR A 58 9.35 11.39 -20.16
N ASP A 59 8.89 11.19 -18.92
CA ASP A 59 7.89 10.19 -18.57
C ASP A 59 6.57 10.46 -19.34
N LYS A 60 6.05 9.38 -19.96
CA LYS A 60 4.81 9.40 -20.75
C LYS A 60 3.98 8.17 -20.45
N LEU A 61 2.68 8.38 -20.24
CA LEU A 61 1.69 7.32 -20.12
C LEU A 61 0.56 7.57 -21.11
N THR A 62 0.13 6.55 -21.86
CA THR A 62 -1.05 6.66 -22.71
C THR A 62 -2.14 5.74 -22.17
N LEU A 63 -3.28 6.31 -21.79
CA LEU A 63 -4.46 5.57 -21.37
C LEU A 63 -5.42 5.47 -22.56
N LYS A 64 -5.96 4.28 -22.84
CA LYS A 64 -6.87 4.03 -23.95
C LYS A 64 -8.08 3.21 -23.50
N ALA A 65 -9.24 3.54 -24.04
CA ALA A 65 -10.41 2.67 -23.97
C ALA A 65 -10.23 1.47 -24.92
N LEU A 66 -10.94 0.37 -24.67
CA LEU A 66 -10.99 -0.75 -25.62
C LEU A 66 -11.72 -0.34 -26.92
N PRO A 67 -11.53 -1.06 -28.04
CA PRO A 67 -12.24 -0.78 -29.28
C PRO A 67 -13.77 -0.70 -29.08
N GLY A 68 -14.37 0.36 -29.63
CA GLY A 68 -15.80 0.66 -29.50
C GLY A 68 -16.24 1.16 -28.10
N ASP A 69 -15.30 1.57 -27.25
CA ASP A 69 -15.55 2.15 -25.93
C ASP A 69 -14.96 3.58 -25.86
N SER A 70 -15.17 4.28 -24.74
CA SER A 70 -14.59 5.60 -24.48
C SER A 70 -14.16 5.75 -23.03
N LEU A 71 -13.12 6.56 -22.81
CA LEU A 71 -12.70 7.00 -21.49
C LEU A 71 -13.57 8.17 -21.04
N THR A 72 -13.96 8.15 -19.77
CA THR A 72 -14.50 9.30 -19.06
C THR A 72 -13.40 9.87 -18.18
N LEU A 73 -13.04 11.13 -18.44
CA LEU A 73 -11.99 11.88 -17.77
C LEU A 73 -12.64 12.90 -16.84
N ARG A 74 -12.46 12.75 -15.52
CA ARG A 74 -13.04 13.62 -14.51
C ARG A 74 -11.94 14.33 -13.71
N TYR A 75 -12.03 15.66 -13.62
CA TYR A 75 -11.00 16.47 -12.97
C TYR A 75 -11.62 17.72 -12.32
N LYS A 76 -10.94 18.26 -11.29
CA LYS A 76 -11.38 19.47 -10.58
C LYS A 76 -10.95 20.74 -11.34
N THR A 77 -11.82 21.75 -11.31
CA THR A 77 -11.60 23.12 -11.78
C THR A 77 -12.07 24.11 -10.70
N PRO A 78 -11.72 25.41 -10.79
CA PRO A 78 -12.23 26.41 -9.86
C PRO A 78 -13.77 26.49 -9.81
N GLN A 79 -14.44 26.11 -10.91
CA GLN A 79 -15.91 26.13 -11.06
C GLN A 79 -16.59 24.83 -10.60
N GLY A 80 -15.83 23.80 -10.23
CA GLY A 80 -16.35 22.52 -9.78
C GLY A 80 -15.67 21.33 -10.45
N ILE A 81 -16.42 20.26 -10.68
CA ILE A 81 -15.89 19.05 -11.33
C ILE A 81 -16.34 19.06 -12.78
N GLU A 82 -15.37 18.92 -13.69
CA GLU A 82 -15.65 18.76 -15.12
C GLU A 82 -15.44 17.32 -15.56
N THR A 83 -16.11 16.96 -16.65
CA THR A 83 -15.98 15.65 -17.29
C THR A 83 -15.79 15.81 -18.80
N LYS A 84 -14.87 15.05 -19.38
CA LYS A 84 -14.64 14.95 -20.82
C LYS A 84 -14.59 13.49 -21.25
N THR A 85 -14.89 13.22 -22.51
CA THR A 85 -14.79 11.88 -23.08
C THR A 85 -13.75 11.84 -24.19
N ALA A 86 -13.01 10.74 -24.28
CA ALA A 86 -12.00 10.53 -25.31
C ALA A 86 -11.74 9.04 -25.53
N ALA A 87 -11.32 8.63 -26.74
CA ALA A 87 -10.88 7.25 -26.97
C ALA A 87 -9.53 6.97 -26.26
N SER A 88 -8.68 7.99 -26.13
CA SER A 88 -7.40 7.92 -25.44
C SER A 88 -7.04 9.27 -24.80
N VAL A 89 -6.15 9.22 -23.80
CA VAL A 89 -5.51 10.39 -23.22
C VAL A 89 -4.04 10.09 -22.99
N LYS A 90 -3.17 11.03 -23.33
CA LYS A 90 -1.73 10.94 -23.07
C LYS A 90 -1.38 11.86 -21.90
N LEU A 91 -0.87 11.26 -20.83
CA LEU A 91 -0.34 11.95 -19.67
C LEU A 91 1.15 12.18 -19.86
N GLU A 92 1.58 13.41 -19.64
CA GLU A 92 2.95 13.87 -19.80
C GLU A 92 3.35 14.76 -18.63
N ILE A 93 4.67 14.97 -18.47
CA ILE A 93 5.24 15.79 -17.41
C ILE A 93 6.00 16.96 -18.04
N ALA A 94 5.83 18.15 -17.48
CA ALA A 94 6.63 19.31 -17.82
C ALA A 94 7.21 19.95 -16.56
N PRO A 95 8.44 20.51 -16.61
CA PRO A 95 8.95 21.33 -15.53
C PRO A 95 8.12 22.62 -15.43
N LYS A 96 7.65 22.93 -14.22
CA LYS A 96 7.05 24.21 -13.88
C LYS A 96 8.05 25.00 -13.01
N PRO A 97 8.61 26.12 -13.49
CA PRO A 97 9.45 26.99 -12.68
C PRO A 97 8.70 27.49 -11.44
N LEU A 98 9.44 27.64 -10.33
CA LEU A 98 8.94 28.27 -9.12
C LEU A 98 9.33 29.76 -9.12
N GLU A 99 8.45 30.61 -8.61
CA GLU A 99 8.72 32.06 -8.48
C GLU A 99 9.90 32.33 -7.54
N SER A 100 10.05 31.50 -6.52
CA SER A 100 11.22 31.48 -5.63
C SER A 100 11.64 30.03 -5.35
N PRO A 101 12.94 29.77 -5.09
CA PRO A 101 13.39 28.43 -4.74
C PRO A 101 12.67 27.90 -3.49
N LEU A 102 12.15 26.67 -3.58
CA LEU A 102 11.51 25.97 -2.48
C LEU A 102 12.51 25.00 -1.83
N VAL A 103 12.65 25.05 -0.51
CA VAL A 103 13.39 24.02 0.24
C VAL A 103 12.41 22.91 0.63
N GLU A 104 12.53 21.75 -0.01
CA GLU A 104 11.82 20.54 0.41
C GLU A 104 12.68 19.79 1.42
N GLU A 105 12.19 19.67 2.66
CA GLU A 105 12.95 19.14 3.78
C GLU A 105 12.09 18.20 4.64
N ARG A 106 12.68 17.09 5.09
CA ARG A 106 12.06 16.13 6.02
C ARG A 106 13.10 15.52 6.95
N VAL A 107 12.69 15.10 8.15
CA VAL A 107 13.55 14.33 9.06
C VAL A 107 13.31 12.85 8.80
N VAL A 108 14.35 12.14 8.38
CA VAL A 108 14.35 10.68 8.26
C VAL A 108 14.86 10.13 9.58
N LEU A 109 14.06 9.31 10.27
CA LEU A 109 14.39 8.76 11.58
C LEU A 109 15.17 7.43 11.47
N SER A 110 14.80 6.60 10.49
CA SER A 110 15.47 5.32 10.22
C SER A 110 15.18 4.80 8.81
N SER A 111 15.99 3.87 8.31
CA SER A 111 15.87 3.22 7.00
C SER A 111 15.93 1.69 7.12
N HIS A 112 15.13 0.99 6.31
CA HIS A 112 14.80 -0.43 6.49
C HIS A 112 14.72 -1.18 5.16
N ARG A 113 14.93 -2.50 5.22
CA ARG A 113 14.85 -3.37 4.03
C ARG A 113 13.42 -3.78 3.70
N SER A 114 12.52 -3.81 4.68
CA SER A 114 11.14 -4.21 4.51
C SER A 114 10.18 -3.23 5.17
N PHE A 115 8.91 -3.30 4.78
CA PHE A 115 7.87 -2.51 5.43
C PHE A 115 7.68 -2.93 6.89
N GLU A 116 7.76 -4.22 7.19
CA GLU A 116 7.54 -4.78 8.53
C GLU A 116 8.59 -4.25 9.52
N SER A 117 9.85 -4.19 9.11
CA SER A 117 10.92 -3.59 9.93
C SER A 117 10.76 -2.08 10.07
N ALA A 118 10.30 -1.39 9.02
CA ALA A 118 9.94 0.03 9.13
C ALA A 118 8.73 0.28 10.03
N GLU A 119 7.74 -0.61 10.03
CA GLU A 119 6.55 -0.50 10.85
C GLU A 119 6.85 -0.74 12.33
N ASP A 120 7.68 -1.74 12.65
CA ASP A 120 8.16 -1.96 14.00
C ASP A 120 8.91 -0.72 14.54
N SER A 121 9.87 -0.20 13.76
CA SER A 121 10.55 1.06 14.09
C SER A 121 9.58 2.22 14.27
N ALA A 122 8.60 2.37 13.36
CA ALA A 122 7.59 3.42 13.47
C ALA A 122 6.76 3.31 14.76
N ASN A 123 6.43 2.09 15.20
CA ASN A 123 5.72 1.87 16.46
C ASN A 123 6.59 2.21 17.68
N GLN A 124 7.89 1.90 17.64
CA GLN A 124 8.84 2.32 18.67
C GLN A 124 8.94 3.84 18.78
N TRP A 125 8.98 4.56 17.66
CA TRP A 125 8.95 6.03 17.64
C TRP A 125 7.65 6.60 18.20
N ARG A 126 6.50 6.03 17.83
CA ARG A 126 5.20 6.45 18.39
C ARG A 126 5.11 6.21 19.89
N ALA A 127 5.67 5.11 20.40
CA ALA A 127 5.73 4.83 21.83
C ALA A 127 6.56 5.87 22.61
N GLN A 128 7.50 6.55 21.94
CA GLN A 128 8.28 7.67 22.47
C GLN A 128 7.59 9.03 22.27
N GLY A 129 6.36 9.06 21.74
CA GLY A 129 5.61 10.28 21.48
C GLY A 129 6.03 11.02 20.20
N ILE A 130 6.77 10.37 19.30
CA ILE A 130 7.17 10.95 18.02
C ILE A 130 6.17 10.52 16.95
N ASP A 131 5.51 11.50 16.33
CA ASP A 131 4.61 11.26 15.20
C ASP A 131 5.40 10.88 13.95
N VAL A 132 5.04 9.76 13.32
CA VAL A 132 5.77 9.24 12.17
C VAL A 132 4.87 8.77 11.03
N GLU A 133 5.45 8.81 9.83
CA GLU A 133 4.91 8.22 8.62
C GLU A 133 5.94 7.29 7.97
N ILE A 134 5.46 6.23 7.30
CA ILE A 134 6.30 5.26 6.61
C ILE A 134 6.25 5.57 5.11
N ALA A 135 7.41 5.67 4.48
CA ALA A 135 7.56 5.98 3.06
C ALA A 135 8.55 5.01 2.39
N GLN A 136 8.48 4.88 1.07
CA GLN A 136 9.37 4.01 0.29
C GLN A 136 9.97 4.77 -0.91
N PRO A 137 10.81 5.79 -0.71
CA PRO A 137 11.46 6.46 -1.84
C PRO A 137 12.34 5.51 -2.66
N PHE A 138 13.13 4.68 -1.96
CA PHE A 138 13.97 3.61 -2.53
C PHE A 138 14.01 2.44 -1.55
N ARG A 139 14.51 2.69 -0.33
CA ARG A 139 14.31 1.82 0.83
C ARG A 139 13.12 2.30 1.65
N TRP A 140 12.56 1.40 2.45
CA TRP A 140 11.56 1.78 3.44
C TRP A 140 12.19 2.72 4.45
N GLN A 141 11.52 3.82 4.76
CA GLN A 141 11.98 4.83 5.68
C GLN A 141 10.86 5.17 6.67
N VAL A 142 11.26 5.48 7.89
CA VAL A 142 10.38 6.13 8.87
C VAL A 142 10.75 7.60 8.88
N TRP A 143 9.80 8.45 8.50
CA TRP A 143 9.94 9.89 8.55
C TRP A 143 9.24 10.43 9.78
N ALA A 144 9.78 11.51 10.36
CA ALA A 144 8.99 12.34 11.24
C ALA A 144 7.84 12.95 10.42
N LYS A 145 6.60 12.78 10.89
CA LYS A 145 5.39 13.10 10.12
C LYS A 145 5.42 14.55 9.64
N ARG A 146 5.42 14.76 8.31
CA ARG A 146 5.64 16.08 7.70
C ARG A 146 4.64 17.15 8.15
N ASP A 147 3.39 16.76 8.45
CA ASP A 147 2.35 17.68 8.91
C ASP A 147 2.56 18.13 10.37
N THR A 148 3.09 17.24 11.22
CA THR A 148 3.43 17.54 12.62
C THR A 148 4.71 18.36 12.69
N TYR A 149 5.76 17.94 11.98
CA TYR A 149 7.06 18.60 11.93
C TYR A 149 7.15 19.48 10.68
N ASN A 150 6.30 20.51 10.63
CA ASN A 150 6.01 21.27 9.41
C ASN A 150 6.94 22.49 9.18
N SER A 151 7.73 22.91 10.17
CA SER A 151 8.64 24.06 10.04
C SER A 151 10.12 23.66 10.11
N PRO A 152 11.02 24.43 9.44
CA PRO A 152 12.47 24.21 9.52
C PRO A 152 13.03 24.19 10.95
N LEU A 153 12.50 25.05 11.83
CA LEU A 153 12.92 25.13 13.23
C LEU A 153 12.53 23.88 14.01
N VAL A 154 11.28 23.42 13.86
CA VAL A 154 10.79 22.23 14.56
C VAL A 154 11.54 20.97 14.12
N ARG A 155 11.88 20.85 12.83
CA ARG A 155 12.71 19.73 12.32
C ARG A 155 14.12 19.72 12.90
N ARG A 156 14.77 20.90 12.95
CA ARG A 156 16.12 21.05 13.54
C ARG A 156 16.11 20.77 15.02
N TRP A 157 15.10 21.25 15.74
CA TRP A 157 14.93 20.99 17.16
C TRP A 157 14.73 19.49 17.45
N LEU A 158 13.86 18.81 16.69
CA LEU A 158 13.70 17.35 16.78
C LEU A 158 15.05 16.65 16.56
N LEU A 159 15.73 16.98 15.46
CA LEU A 159 16.99 16.32 15.12
C LEU A 159 18.07 16.53 16.19
N GLN A 160 18.21 17.75 16.70
CA GLN A 160 19.15 18.07 17.79
C GLN A 160 18.79 17.32 19.08
N SER A 161 17.50 17.24 19.43
CA SER A 161 17.04 16.50 20.60
C SER A 161 17.36 15.01 20.49
N LEU A 162 17.12 14.41 19.32
CA LEU A 162 17.45 13.01 19.04
C LEU A 162 18.96 12.75 19.14
N GLN A 163 19.77 13.64 18.58
CA GLN A 163 21.24 13.54 18.65
C GLN A 163 21.75 13.65 20.09
N ALA A 164 21.18 14.55 20.90
CA ALA A 164 21.51 14.67 22.32
C ALA A 164 21.15 13.42 23.13
N GLN A 165 20.17 12.63 22.67
CA GLN A 165 19.81 11.33 23.23
C GLN A 165 20.62 10.15 22.64
N GLY A 166 21.66 10.45 21.85
CA GLY A 166 22.54 9.44 21.27
C GLY A 166 22.02 8.78 19.99
N ASN A 167 20.94 9.28 19.38
CA ASN A 167 20.48 8.75 18.10
C ASN A 167 21.46 9.15 16.97
N THR A 168 21.95 8.14 16.24
CA THR A 168 22.89 8.31 15.12
C THR A 168 22.27 7.99 13.76
N THR A 169 21.02 7.56 13.72
CA THR A 169 20.34 7.13 12.49
C THR A 169 19.51 8.24 11.86
N ALA A 170 19.05 9.20 12.66
CA ALA A 170 18.20 10.27 12.21
C ALA A 170 19.02 11.34 11.47
N PHE A 171 18.49 11.81 10.35
CA PHE A 171 19.13 12.86 9.55
C PHE A 171 18.09 13.75 8.86
N LEU A 172 18.54 14.91 8.40
CA LEU A 172 17.73 15.85 7.63
C LEU A 172 17.94 15.59 6.14
N ASP A 173 16.90 15.14 5.45
CA ASP A 173 16.87 15.09 3.99
C ASP A 173 16.33 16.42 3.47
N SER A 174 17.14 17.16 2.71
CA SER A 174 16.86 18.53 2.28
C SER A 174 17.32 18.74 0.84
N LYS A 175 16.45 19.33 0.01
CA LYS A 175 16.78 19.70 -1.36
C LYS A 175 16.15 21.03 -1.75
N VAL A 176 16.88 21.80 -2.54
CA VAL A 176 16.40 23.07 -3.10
C VAL A 176 15.81 22.81 -4.49
N LEU A 177 14.53 23.13 -4.64
CA LEU A 177 13.79 23.02 -5.89
C LEU A 177 13.67 24.40 -6.53
N LYS A 178 14.10 24.50 -7.79
CA LYS A 178 13.86 25.69 -8.64
C LYS A 178 12.65 25.50 -9.56
N GLN A 179 12.24 24.25 -9.74
CA GLN A 179 11.12 23.83 -10.56
C GLN A 179 10.51 22.56 -9.98
N ILE A 180 9.24 22.31 -10.29
CA ILE A 180 8.51 21.10 -9.90
C ILE A 180 7.94 20.40 -11.13
N PRO A 181 7.79 19.07 -11.12
CA PRO A 181 7.09 18.37 -12.20
C PRO A 181 5.60 18.71 -12.16
N GLN A 182 5.05 19.06 -13.33
CA GLN A 182 3.63 19.31 -13.52
C GLN A 182 3.06 18.34 -14.55
N ALA A 183 2.14 17.50 -14.10
CA ALA A 183 1.40 16.62 -14.99
C ALA A 183 0.45 17.41 -15.88
N PHE A 184 0.35 16.97 -17.13
CA PHE A 184 -0.59 17.53 -18.08
C PHE A 184 -1.07 16.49 -19.11
N TRP A 185 -2.16 16.82 -19.79
CA TRP A 185 -2.59 16.14 -21.01
C TRP A 185 -3.11 17.16 -22.01
N VAL A 186 -3.20 16.75 -23.27
CA VAL A 186 -3.81 17.54 -24.35
C VAL A 186 -5.05 16.85 -24.84
N LEU A 187 -6.18 17.56 -24.91
CA LEU A 187 -7.42 17.07 -25.48
C LEU A 187 -8.05 18.15 -26.36
N ASN A 188 -8.35 17.80 -27.61
CA ASN A 188 -8.92 18.71 -28.62
C ASN A 188 -8.14 20.03 -28.76
N GLY A 189 -6.80 19.96 -28.73
CA GLY A 189 -5.92 21.13 -28.83
C GLY A 189 -5.73 21.92 -27.53
N PHE A 190 -6.46 21.61 -26.46
CA PHE A 190 -6.32 22.29 -25.17
C PHE A 190 -5.41 21.51 -24.23
N ARG A 191 -4.47 22.21 -23.59
CA ARG A 191 -3.58 21.64 -22.55
C ARG A 191 -4.20 21.80 -21.18
N PHE A 192 -4.31 20.70 -20.45
CA PHE A 192 -4.83 20.64 -19.10
C PHE A 192 -3.68 20.35 -18.14
N ASN A 193 -3.29 21.35 -17.35
CA ASN A 193 -2.33 21.16 -16.26
C ASN A 193 -3.11 20.91 -14.96
N ARG A 194 -3.16 19.67 -14.49
CA ARG A 194 -3.91 19.27 -13.29
C ARG A 194 -3.10 18.28 -12.45
N ASN A 195 -3.32 18.34 -11.13
CA ASN A 195 -2.64 17.43 -10.21
C ASN A 195 -3.38 16.09 -10.03
N GLU A 196 -4.67 16.06 -10.41
CA GLU A 196 -5.57 14.93 -10.24
C GLU A 196 -6.33 14.69 -11.53
N LEU A 197 -6.52 13.43 -11.88
CA LEU A 197 -7.38 12.99 -12.98
C LEU A 197 -7.94 11.60 -12.65
N ASP A 198 -9.27 11.52 -12.55
CA ASP A 198 -10.01 10.26 -12.50
C ASP A 198 -10.30 9.79 -13.93
N VAL A 199 -10.07 8.51 -14.21
CA VAL A 199 -10.30 7.88 -15.51
C VAL A 199 -11.11 6.60 -15.32
N THR A 200 -12.24 6.51 -16.00
CA THR A 200 -13.07 5.30 -16.09
C THR A 200 -13.32 4.95 -17.56
N ALA A 201 -13.73 3.72 -17.85
CA ALA A 201 -14.13 3.27 -19.19
C ALA A 201 -15.49 2.56 -19.11
N GLY A 202 -16.29 2.60 -20.17
CA GLY A 202 -17.62 1.98 -20.20
C GLY A 202 -17.58 0.47 -19.97
N LYS A 203 -16.58 -0.21 -20.54
CA LYS A 203 -16.32 -1.65 -20.35
C LYS A 203 -15.53 -1.98 -19.08
N ASN A 204 -15.29 -0.99 -18.21
CA ASN A 204 -14.56 -1.13 -16.95
C ASN A 204 -13.13 -1.69 -17.09
N VAL A 205 -12.52 -1.50 -18.26
CA VAL A 205 -11.14 -1.88 -18.57
C VAL A 205 -10.45 -0.73 -19.29
N ILE A 206 -9.28 -0.33 -18.79
CA ILE A 206 -8.45 0.72 -19.36
C ILE A 206 -7.10 0.13 -19.76
N GLU A 207 -6.70 0.33 -21.01
CA GLU A 207 -5.37 -0.03 -21.47
C GLU A 207 -4.38 1.10 -21.16
N VAL A 208 -3.23 0.75 -20.59
CA VAL A 208 -2.17 1.66 -20.19
C VAL A 208 -0.90 1.26 -20.92
N LEU A 209 -0.44 2.15 -21.79
CA LEU A 209 0.86 2.07 -22.44
C LEU A 209 1.84 2.92 -21.64
N GLU A 210 2.81 2.26 -21.03
CA GLU A 210 3.93 2.90 -20.37
C GLU A 210 5.12 2.92 -21.32
N GLN A 211 5.72 4.09 -21.50
CA GLN A 211 6.95 4.28 -22.26
C GLN A 211 8.05 4.64 -21.27
N THR A 212 8.89 3.67 -20.92
CA THR A 212 10.09 3.90 -20.12
C THR A 212 11.32 3.87 -21.02
N THR A 213 12.37 4.53 -20.57
CA THR A 213 13.69 4.39 -21.18
C THR A 213 14.61 3.63 -20.24
N GLN A 214 15.12 2.51 -20.72
CA GLN A 214 16.20 1.79 -20.09
C GLN A 214 17.47 2.62 -20.28
N GLU A 215 18.09 3.04 -19.18
CA GLU A 215 19.33 3.82 -19.20
C GLU A 215 20.43 3.02 -19.90
N ALA A 216 21.27 3.73 -20.66
CA ALA A 216 22.41 3.13 -21.32
C ALA A 216 23.34 2.50 -20.25
N THR A 217 23.79 1.28 -20.52
CA THR A 217 24.86 0.65 -19.75
C THR A 217 26.17 0.78 -20.53
N ALA A 218 27.29 0.40 -19.92
CA ALA A 218 28.59 0.38 -20.61
C ALA A 218 28.59 -0.49 -21.88
N THR A 219 27.62 -1.42 -22.01
CA THR A 219 27.53 -2.40 -23.09
C THR A 219 26.26 -2.30 -23.93
N GLU A 220 25.25 -1.55 -23.51
CA GLU A 220 23.98 -1.42 -24.24
C GLU A 220 23.55 0.05 -24.35
N PRO A 221 23.14 0.52 -25.55
CA PRO A 221 22.60 1.86 -25.72
C PRO A 221 21.25 2.02 -25.01
N GLU A 222 20.85 3.28 -24.80
CA GLU A 222 19.54 3.62 -24.27
C GLU A 222 18.43 3.03 -25.16
N LYS A 223 17.49 2.28 -24.55
CA LYS A 223 16.42 1.58 -25.26
C LYS A 223 15.05 1.99 -24.73
N ALA A 224 14.17 2.42 -25.63
CA ALA A 224 12.77 2.63 -25.30
C ALA A 224 12.09 1.27 -25.08
N ILE A 225 11.52 1.07 -23.90
CA ILE A 225 10.69 -0.07 -23.55
C ILE A 225 9.24 0.40 -23.51
N GLN A 226 8.38 -0.32 -24.23
CA GLN A 226 6.95 -0.09 -24.19
C GLN A 226 6.25 -1.30 -23.57
N GLN A 227 5.56 -1.08 -22.46
CA GLN A 227 4.75 -2.10 -21.79
C GLN A 227 3.29 -1.71 -21.89
N THR A 228 2.43 -2.72 -22.12
CA THR A 228 0.98 -2.52 -22.23
C THR A 228 0.29 -3.36 -21.17
N HIS A 229 -0.44 -2.69 -20.29
CA HIS A 229 -1.23 -3.33 -19.24
C HIS A 229 -2.70 -2.98 -19.39
N ARG A 230 -3.60 -3.94 -19.16
CA ARG A 230 -5.04 -3.68 -19.07
C ARG A 230 -5.41 -3.67 -17.60
N TYR A 231 -6.00 -2.59 -17.09
CA TYR A 231 -6.45 -2.53 -15.70
C TYR A 231 -7.96 -2.52 -15.64
N GLY A 232 -8.53 -3.34 -14.74
CA GLY A 232 -9.95 -3.30 -14.43
C GLY A 232 -10.28 -2.18 -13.43
N GLY A 233 -11.52 -1.72 -13.41
CA GLY A 233 -11.94 -0.65 -12.50
C GLY A 233 -11.62 0.75 -13.04
N SER A 234 -11.09 1.62 -12.17
CA SER A 234 -10.73 2.99 -12.52
C SER A 234 -9.26 3.28 -12.30
N LEU A 235 -8.74 4.29 -12.98
CA LEU A 235 -7.42 4.84 -12.75
C LEU A 235 -7.53 6.25 -12.18
N HIS A 236 -6.61 6.62 -11.30
CA HIS A 236 -6.53 7.93 -10.70
C HIS A 236 -5.08 8.40 -10.70
N LEU A 237 -4.79 9.47 -11.44
CA LEU A 237 -3.52 10.17 -11.33
C LEU A 237 -3.56 11.08 -10.11
N GLN A 238 -2.58 10.98 -9.22
CA GLN A 238 -2.44 11.84 -8.04
C GLN A 238 -1.00 12.23 -7.77
N LYS A 239 -0.78 13.26 -6.96
CA LYS A 239 0.53 13.55 -6.35
C LYS A 239 0.89 12.52 -5.28
N ASN A 240 2.18 12.28 -5.11
CA ASN A 240 2.73 11.42 -4.06
C ASN A 240 3.59 12.22 -3.06
N ALA A 241 4.16 11.54 -2.07
CA ALA A 241 4.91 12.15 -0.98
C ALA A 241 6.30 12.70 -1.39
N TYR A 242 6.72 12.50 -2.63
CA TYR A 242 8.07 12.80 -3.12
C TYR A 242 8.09 13.98 -4.10
N GLY A 243 6.95 14.64 -4.29
CA GLY A 243 6.79 15.76 -5.20
C GLY A 243 6.58 15.35 -6.66
N THR A 244 6.33 14.06 -6.93
CA THR A 244 5.99 13.52 -8.26
C THR A 244 4.56 12.98 -8.25
N TYR A 245 4.21 12.11 -9.19
CA TYR A 245 2.87 11.56 -9.35
C TYR A 245 2.87 10.02 -9.25
N THR A 246 1.70 9.49 -8.93
CA THR A 246 1.38 8.07 -8.98
C THR A 246 0.12 7.87 -9.80
N LEU A 247 0.15 6.89 -10.72
CA LEU A 247 -1.07 6.34 -11.33
C LEU A 247 -1.57 5.22 -10.43
N VAL A 248 -2.76 5.40 -9.84
CA VAL A 248 -3.39 4.47 -8.92
C VAL A 248 -4.54 3.76 -9.62
N ASN A 249 -4.52 2.43 -9.62
CA ASN A 249 -5.66 1.62 -10.02
C ASN A 249 -6.56 1.32 -8.82
N LYS A 250 -7.81 1.79 -8.87
CA LYS A 250 -8.85 1.42 -7.90
C LYS A 250 -9.66 0.26 -8.49
N VAL A 251 -9.54 -0.91 -7.87
CA VAL A 251 -10.02 -2.18 -8.41
C VAL A 251 -10.60 -3.05 -7.29
N LEU A 252 -11.61 -3.86 -7.60
CA LEU A 252 -12.14 -4.83 -6.64
C LEU A 252 -11.09 -5.89 -6.29
N THR A 253 -11.02 -6.32 -5.03
CA THR A 253 -10.02 -7.31 -4.57
C THR A 253 -10.02 -8.57 -5.42
N GLU A 254 -11.18 -9.14 -5.77
CA GLU A 254 -11.23 -10.36 -6.58
C GLU A 254 -10.73 -10.11 -8.02
N THR A 255 -10.99 -8.93 -8.58
CA THR A 255 -10.44 -8.53 -9.90
C THR A 255 -8.93 -8.31 -9.86
N TYR A 256 -8.41 -7.78 -8.74
CA TYR A 256 -6.97 -7.66 -8.50
C TYR A 256 -6.29 -9.03 -8.50
N LEU A 257 -6.87 -10.02 -7.83
CA LEU A 257 -6.31 -11.38 -7.74
C LEU A 257 -6.13 -12.05 -9.11
N ARG A 258 -7.01 -11.75 -10.08
CA ARG A 258 -6.86 -12.26 -11.46
C ARG A 258 -5.53 -11.87 -12.09
N GLY A 259 -5.02 -10.69 -11.73
CA GLY A 259 -3.74 -10.16 -12.18
C GLY A 259 -2.56 -10.42 -11.25
N VAL A 260 -2.77 -11.13 -10.13
CA VAL A 260 -1.73 -11.48 -9.16
C VAL A 260 -1.43 -12.97 -9.20
N VAL A 261 -2.46 -13.81 -9.01
CA VAL A 261 -2.29 -15.25 -8.78
C VAL A 261 -1.45 -15.92 -9.88
N PRO A 262 -1.70 -15.70 -11.20
CA PRO A 262 -0.89 -16.33 -12.24
C PRO A 262 0.58 -15.91 -12.24
N HIS A 263 0.90 -14.72 -11.70
CA HIS A 263 2.25 -14.15 -11.71
C HIS A 263 3.04 -14.43 -10.44
N GLU A 264 2.36 -14.78 -9.34
CA GLU A 264 3.02 -15.17 -8.09
C GLU A 264 3.44 -16.65 -8.08
N ILE A 265 2.59 -17.54 -8.62
CA ILE A 265 2.84 -18.99 -8.56
C ILE A 265 2.99 -19.64 -9.94
N GLY A 266 2.75 -18.90 -11.02
CA GLY A 266 2.73 -19.44 -12.38
C GLY A 266 1.35 -19.99 -12.77
N ALA A 267 0.92 -19.64 -13.99
CA ALA A 267 -0.42 -19.94 -14.51
C ALA A 267 -0.77 -21.43 -14.64
N PHE A 268 0.25 -22.31 -14.67
CA PHE A 268 0.10 -23.75 -14.90
C PHE A 268 0.49 -24.60 -13.68
N SER A 269 0.59 -23.98 -12.51
CA SER A 269 0.83 -24.69 -11.25
C SER A 269 -0.31 -25.66 -10.91
N PRO A 270 -0.08 -26.70 -10.09
CA PRO A 270 -1.13 -27.61 -9.67
C PRO A 270 -2.33 -26.88 -9.08
N TYR A 271 -3.55 -27.30 -9.43
CA TYR A 271 -4.77 -26.54 -9.07
C TYR A 271 -4.91 -26.28 -7.57
N ALA A 272 -4.58 -27.27 -6.73
CA ALA A 272 -4.59 -27.09 -5.27
C ALA A 272 -3.61 -25.99 -4.80
N ALA A 273 -2.46 -25.82 -5.48
CA ALA A 273 -1.53 -24.74 -5.19
C ALA A 273 -2.07 -23.38 -5.65
N ILE A 274 -2.77 -23.31 -6.79
CA ILE A 274 -3.47 -22.09 -7.25
C ILE A 274 -4.55 -21.68 -6.23
N VAL A 275 -5.32 -22.64 -5.71
CA VAL A 275 -6.34 -22.41 -4.66
C VAL A 275 -5.68 -21.85 -3.40
N ALA A 276 -4.61 -22.48 -2.91
CA ALA A 276 -3.88 -22.00 -1.74
C ALA A 276 -3.31 -20.59 -1.95
N GLN A 277 -2.64 -20.35 -3.09
CA GLN A 277 -2.07 -19.05 -3.43
C GLN A 277 -3.13 -17.96 -3.51
N THR A 278 -4.33 -18.28 -3.99
CA THR A 278 -5.44 -17.33 -4.07
C THR A 278 -5.86 -16.83 -2.69
N ILE A 279 -6.01 -17.73 -1.72
CA ILE A 279 -6.33 -17.40 -0.33
C ILE A 279 -5.19 -16.58 0.30
N LEU A 280 -3.94 -16.99 0.09
CA LEU A 280 -2.75 -16.30 0.59
C LEU A 280 -2.64 -14.87 0.02
N ALA A 281 -2.82 -14.71 -1.28
CA ALA A 281 -2.76 -13.41 -1.94
C ALA A 281 -3.88 -12.47 -1.47
N ARG A 282 -5.11 -12.99 -1.29
CA ARG A 282 -6.22 -12.21 -0.73
C ARG A 282 -5.92 -11.75 0.70
N THR A 283 -5.42 -12.67 1.53
CA THR A 283 -5.04 -12.39 2.91
C THR A 283 -3.97 -11.31 2.96
N TYR A 284 -2.90 -11.47 2.17
CA TYR A 284 -1.83 -10.49 2.07
C TYR A 284 -2.36 -9.11 1.68
N ALA A 285 -3.16 -9.03 0.62
CA ALA A 285 -3.67 -7.76 0.12
C ALA A 285 -4.47 -7.03 1.19
N LEU A 286 -5.42 -7.72 1.84
CA LEU A 286 -6.29 -7.13 2.86
C LEU A 286 -5.53 -6.76 4.15
N ARG A 287 -4.52 -7.55 4.53
CA ARG A 287 -3.68 -7.26 5.70
C ARG A 287 -2.79 -6.04 5.50
N ASN A 288 -2.40 -5.76 4.26
CA ASN A 288 -1.33 -4.82 3.93
C ASN A 288 -1.78 -3.47 3.34
N LEU A 289 -3.05 -3.11 3.48
CA LEU A 289 -3.61 -1.89 2.86
C LEU A 289 -3.03 -0.55 3.37
N ARG A 290 -2.11 -0.56 4.33
CA ARG A 290 -1.48 0.64 4.90
C ARG A 290 -0.07 0.94 4.38
N ARG A 291 0.49 0.07 3.52
CA ARG A 291 1.92 0.13 3.12
C ARG A 291 2.31 1.46 2.50
N PHE A 292 1.41 2.09 1.73
CA PHE A 292 1.67 3.35 1.02
C PHE A 292 0.73 4.48 1.44
N ALA A 293 0.32 4.49 2.71
CA ALA A 293 -0.59 5.50 3.24
C ALA A 293 -0.11 6.94 2.99
N VAL A 294 1.19 7.20 3.11
CA VAL A 294 1.81 8.51 2.87
C VAL A 294 1.66 8.99 1.42
N ASP A 295 1.49 8.06 0.49
CA ASP A 295 1.30 8.29 -0.93
C ASP A 295 -0.17 8.22 -1.37
N ASN A 296 -1.09 8.05 -0.41
CA ASN A 296 -2.54 7.96 -0.62
C ASN A 296 -2.99 6.79 -1.52
N TYR A 297 -2.34 5.64 -1.41
CA TYR A 297 -2.80 4.36 -1.93
C TYR A 297 -2.41 3.21 -0.97
N GLU A 298 -2.74 1.96 -1.32
CA GLU A 298 -2.69 0.84 -0.38
C GLU A 298 -1.54 -0.13 -0.68
N LEU A 299 -1.38 -0.57 -1.94
CA LEU A 299 -0.35 -1.54 -2.37
C LEU A 299 0.31 -1.11 -3.67
N CYS A 300 1.49 -1.64 -3.95
CA CYS A 300 2.24 -1.49 -5.19
C CYS A 300 2.01 -2.68 -6.13
N ALA A 301 2.32 -2.52 -7.41
CA ALA A 301 2.16 -3.56 -8.43
C ALA A 301 3.41 -4.43 -8.65
N ASP A 302 4.45 -4.25 -7.82
CA ASP A 302 5.75 -4.93 -7.92
C ASP A 302 6.04 -5.87 -6.74
N VAL A 303 7.25 -6.44 -6.74
CA VAL A 303 7.74 -7.41 -5.76
C VAL A 303 7.84 -6.89 -4.32
N ASN A 304 7.78 -5.57 -4.08
CA ASN A 304 7.69 -5.03 -2.72
C ASN A 304 6.31 -5.30 -2.07
N CYS A 305 5.34 -5.69 -2.91
CA CYS A 305 3.99 -6.08 -2.54
C CYS A 305 3.67 -7.45 -3.14
N GLN A 306 2.99 -7.45 -4.28
CA GLN A 306 2.69 -8.61 -5.10
C GLN A 306 2.76 -8.18 -6.56
N VAL A 307 3.21 -9.08 -7.42
CA VAL A 307 3.32 -8.86 -8.86
C VAL A 307 1.93 -8.76 -9.47
N TYR A 308 1.45 -7.54 -9.66
CA TYR A 308 0.13 -7.25 -10.23
C TYR A 308 0.24 -6.72 -11.65
N LYS A 309 -0.19 -7.51 -12.65
CA LYS A 309 -0.13 -7.11 -14.06
C LYS A 309 -1.46 -6.68 -14.67
N GLY A 310 -2.49 -6.47 -13.84
CA GLY A 310 -3.84 -6.19 -14.33
C GLY A 310 -4.50 -7.40 -15.00
N LEU A 311 -5.33 -7.15 -16.00
CA LEU A 311 -6.10 -8.12 -16.77
C LEU A 311 -5.43 -8.48 -18.11
N THR A 312 -4.13 -8.23 -18.27
CA THR A 312 -3.40 -8.56 -19.51
C THR A 312 -3.21 -10.07 -19.69
N GLU A 313 -2.79 -10.77 -18.64
CA GLU A 313 -2.45 -12.20 -18.66
C GLU A 313 -3.25 -12.95 -17.58
N VAL A 314 -4.55 -13.14 -17.83
CA VAL A 314 -5.47 -13.84 -16.92
C VAL A 314 -5.77 -15.25 -17.41
N TYR A 315 -6.03 -16.18 -16.47
CA TYR A 315 -6.12 -17.62 -16.78
C TYR A 315 -7.37 -18.25 -16.15
N PRO A 316 -8.11 -19.12 -16.88
CA PRO A 316 -9.35 -19.73 -16.40
C PRO A 316 -9.19 -20.53 -15.09
N GLN A 317 -8.06 -21.21 -14.89
CA GLN A 317 -7.82 -21.97 -13.65
C GLN A 317 -7.70 -21.05 -12.43
N SER A 318 -7.02 -19.92 -12.57
CA SER A 318 -6.94 -18.90 -11.51
C SER A 318 -8.31 -18.25 -11.28
N ASP A 319 -9.04 -17.89 -12.36
CA ASP A 319 -10.40 -17.34 -12.24
C ASP A 319 -11.35 -18.30 -11.52
N LYS A 320 -11.25 -19.60 -11.81
CA LYS A 320 -12.02 -20.65 -11.12
C LYS A 320 -11.66 -20.71 -9.63
N ALA A 321 -10.38 -20.76 -9.28
CA ALA A 321 -9.93 -20.78 -7.87
C ALA A 321 -10.35 -19.52 -7.10
N ILE A 322 -10.30 -18.35 -7.74
CA ILE A 322 -10.78 -17.06 -7.20
C ILE A 322 -12.27 -17.13 -6.88
N ALA A 323 -13.09 -17.65 -7.81
CA ALA A 323 -14.52 -17.81 -7.60
C ALA A 323 -14.85 -18.82 -6.49
N GLU A 324 -14.21 -19.99 -6.48
CA GLU A 324 -14.46 -21.05 -5.49
C GLU A 324 -13.98 -20.68 -4.08
N THR A 325 -12.97 -19.82 -3.97
CA THR A 325 -12.45 -19.33 -2.68
C THR A 325 -12.88 -17.91 -2.38
N SER A 326 -13.97 -17.43 -3.01
CA SER A 326 -14.39 -16.04 -2.89
C SER A 326 -14.51 -15.63 -1.42
N GLY A 327 -13.83 -14.54 -1.09
CA GLY A 327 -13.70 -14.04 0.27
C GLY A 327 -12.76 -14.84 1.18
N LEU A 328 -12.51 -16.14 1.00
CA LEU A 328 -11.68 -16.90 1.96
C LEU A 328 -10.30 -16.26 2.19
N VAL A 329 -9.95 -16.12 3.47
CA VAL A 329 -8.70 -15.56 3.99
C VAL A 329 -8.18 -16.45 5.11
N LEU A 330 -6.87 -16.39 5.37
CA LEU A 330 -6.28 -16.95 6.58
C LEU A 330 -6.35 -15.92 7.70
N THR A 331 -6.58 -16.39 8.92
CA THR A 331 -6.53 -15.56 10.12
C THR A 331 -5.78 -16.28 11.23
N TYR A 332 -5.18 -15.51 12.13
CA TYR A 332 -4.58 -16.01 13.36
C TYR A 332 -5.10 -15.19 14.52
N GLN A 333 -5.68 -15.83 15.54
CA GLN A 333 -6.28 -15.15 16.70
C GLN A 333 -7.28 -14.04 16.29
N ASN A 334 -8.13 -14.34 15.30
CA ASN A 334 -9.10 -13.41 14.70
C ASN A 334 -8.48 -12.14 14.07
N GLN A 335 -7.19 -12.17 13.72
CA GLN A 335 -6.52 -11.13 12.96
C GLN A 335 -6.13 -11.65 11.59
N LEU A 336 -6.24 -10.77 10.58
CA LEU A 336 -5.67 -10.98 9.25
C LEU A 336 -4.15 -11.02 9.27
#